data_AF-A0A1M5Z781-F1
#
_entry.id   AF-A0A1M5Z781-F1
#
_cell.length_a   1.000
_cell.length_b   1.000
_cell.length_c   1.000
_cell.angle_alpha   90.00
_cell.angle_beta   90.00
_cell.angle_gamma   90.00
#
_symmetry.space_group_name_H-M   'P 1'
#
loop_
_entity.id
_entity.type
_entity.pdbx_description
1 polymer ?
#
loop_
_entity_poly.entity_id
_entity_poly.type
_entity_poly.pdbx_seq_one_letter_code
_entity_poly.pdbx_strand_id
1 'polypeptide(L)'
;MRIAVLILVILGAAASFILGIKWLSDFSAYKAEIAAVSELSEEISSDPEIAKAMKDVVTLKNCAYVLLAGGIVALAAVFLMGKLGKISAVIILAAGIVPAFFSPMSLAFTWLLLLGGILAFFVKPKVQAVQAE
;
A
#
# COMPACT_ATOMS: atom_id res chain seq x y z
N MET A 1 -10.53 -9.43 -19.74
CA MET A 1 -10.10 -8.24 -18.95
C MET A 1 -10.18 -8.45 -17.44
N ARG A 2 -11.31 -8.89 -16.86
CA ARG A 2 -11.42 -9.11 -15.40
C ARG A 2 -10.33 -10.01 -14.83
N ILE A 3 -10.05 -11.14 -15.49
CA ILE A 3 -9.02 -12.08 -15.06
C ILE A 3 -7.63 -11.43 -15.05
N ALA A 4 -7.31 -10.62 -16.07
CA ALA A 4 -6.04 -9.88 -16.13
C ALA A 4 -5.91 -8.89 -14.97
N VAL A 5 -6.97 -8.13 -14.66
CA VAL A 5 -7.01 -7.22 -13.51
C VAL A 5 -6.84 -7.99 -12.20
N LEU A 6 -7.51 -9.14 -12.07
CA LEU A 6 -7.41 -10.03 -10.90
C LEU A 6 -5.95 -10.47 -10.68
N ILE A 7 -5.29 -10.97 -11.72
CA ILE A 7 -3.90 -11.43 -11.65
C ILE A 7 -2.96 -10.26 -11.30
N LEU A 8 -3.11 -9.11 -11.95
CA LEU A 8 -2.29 -7.93 -11.69
C LEU A 8 -2.44 -7.43 -10.25
N VAL A 9 -3.67 -7.35 -9.74
CA VAL A 9 -3.92 -6.88 -8.38
C VAL A 9 -3.46 -7.89 -7.35
N ILE A 10 -3.62 -9.20 -7.59
CA ILE A 10 -3.07 -10.23 -6.69
C ILE A 10 -1.55 -10.15 -6.63
N LEU A 11 -0.86 -10.06 -7.78
CA LEU A 11 0.59 -9.95 -7.81
C LEU A 11 1.08 -8.63 -7.17
N GLY A 12 0.40 -7.51 -7.45
CA GLY A 12 0.72 -6.21 -6.84
C GLY A 12 0.46 -6.18 -5.34
N ALA A 13 -0.63 -6.80 -4.87
CA ALA A 13 -0.90 -6.94 -3.45
C ALA A 13 0.15 -7.83 -2.77
N ALA A 14 0.52 -8.96 -3.38
CA ALA A 14 1.57 -9.85 -2.87
C ALA A 14 2.92 -9.12 -2.76
N ALA A 15 3.31 -8.37 -3.79
CA ALA A 15 4.51 -7.54 -3.77
C ALA A 15 4.45 -6.49 -2.64
N SER A 16 3.29 -5.84 -2.45
CA SER A 16 3.06 -4.88 -1.36
C SER A 16 3.13 -5.53 0.02
N PHE A 17 2.60 -6.75 0.18
CA PHE A 17 2.70 -7.52 1.42
C PHE A 17 4.14 -7.88 1.76
N ILE A 18 4.89 -8.42 0.79
CA ILE A 18 6.29 -8.80 0.99
C ILE A 18 7.10 -7.58 1.42
N LEU A 19 6.92 -6.44 0.74
CA LEU A 19 7.62 -5.20 1.08
C LEU A 19 7.21 -4.66 2.46
N GLY A 20 5.90 -4.61 2.75
CA GLY A 20 5.38 -4.14 4.03
C GLY A 20 5.86 -5.00 5.20
N ILE A 21 5.84 -6.34 5.05
CA ILE A 21 6.36 -7.28 6.07
C ILE A 21 7.87 -7.08 6.22
N LYS A 22 8.61 -6.97 5.12
CA LYS A 22 10.07 -6.75 5.16
C LYS A 22 10.41 -5.48 5.94
N TRP A 23 9.76 -4.35 5.65
CA TRP A 23 10.02 -3.09 6.34
C TRP A 23 9.62 -3.12 7.82
N LEU A 24 8.53 -3.81 8.16
CA LEU A 24 8.14 -4.02 9.57
C LEU A 24 9.12 -4.94 10.31
N SER A 25 9.62 -5.98 9.63
CA SER A 25 10.62 -6.89 10.19
C SER A 25 11.94 -6.15 10.44
N ASP A 26 12.40 -5.37 9.45
CA ASP A 26 13.62 -4.56 9.57
C ASP A 26 13.44 -3.54 10.73
N PHE A 27 12.29 -2.87 10.81
CA PHE A 27 11.98 -1.97 11.95
C PHE A 27 11.99 -2.71 13.30
N SER A 28 11.44 -3.92 13.36
CA SER A 28 11.42 -4.70 14.60
C SER A 28 12.83 -5.19 15.01
N ALA A 29 13.68 -5.52 14.04
CA ALA A 29 15.05 -5.95 14.28
C ALA A 29 15.89 -4.81 14.90
N TYR A 30 15.74 -3.59 14.37
CA TYR A 30 16.47 -2.42 14.84
C TYR A 30 15.74 -1.64 15.94
N LYS A 31 14.62 -2.14 16.47
CA LYS A 31 13.79 -1.42 17.44
C LYS A 31 14.56 -1.00 18.69
N ALA A 32 15.43 -1.87 19.19
CA ALA A 32 16.25 -1.59 20.38
C ALA A 32 17.27 -0.49 20.12
N GLU A 33 17.92 -0.51 18.95
CA GLU A 33 18.87 0.51 18.52
C GLU A 33 18.17 1.85 18.27
N ILE A 34 17.00 1.84 17.61
CA ILE A 34 16.16 3.02 17.41
C ILE A 34 15.73 3.63 18.75
N ALA A 35 15.36 2.80 19.73
CA ALA A 35 14.97 3.27 21.06
C ALA A 35 16.16 3.89 21.81
N ALA A 36 17.32 3.23 21.79
CA ALA A 36 18.54 3.77 22.40
C ALA A 36 18.95 5.10 21.78
N VAL A 37 18.88 5.24 20.44
CA VAL A 37 19.15 6.49 19.74
C VAL A 37 18.11 7.56 20.05
N SER A 38 16.82 7.19 20.21
CA SER A 38 15.76 8.11 20.59
C SER A 38 15.99 8.68 22.00
N GLU A 39 16.31 7.83 22.98
CA GLU A 39 16.60 8.25 24.36
C GLU A 39 17.85 9.15 24.42
N LEU A 40 18.92 8.77 23.72
CA LEU A 40 20.13 9.60 23.59
C LEU A 40 19.87 10.92 22.88
N SER A 41 18.96 10.96 21.90
CA SER A 41 18.61 12.19 21.18
C SER A 41 17.78 13.16 22.02
N GLU A 42 16.96 12.65 22.94
CA GLU A 42 16.22 13.46 23.91
C GLU A 42 17.14 14.05 24.98
N GLU A 43 18.19 13.32 25.39
CA GLU A 43 19.14 13.79 26.41
C GLU A 43 20.27 14.67 25.86
N ILE A 44 20.81 14.39 24.67
CA ILE A 44 22.14 14.91 24.31
C ILE A 44 22.13 15.98 23.21
N SER A 45 21.25 15.98 22.20
CA SER A 45 21.43 16.94 21.10
C SER A 45 20.23 17.12 20.17
N SER A 46 19.94 18.39 19.91
CA SER A 46 19.17 18.95 18.79
C SER A 46 19.84 18.74 17.43
N ASP A 47 20.42 17.56 17.18
CA ASP A 47 21.06 17.27 15.91
C ASP A 47 19.97 17.07 14.83
N PRO A 48 19.89 17.97 13.83
CA PRO A 48 18.87 17.89 12.81
C PRO A 48 18.98 16.62 11.95
N GLU A 49 20.16 15.99 11.86
CA GLU A 49 20.35 14.75 11.11
C GLU A 49 19.75 13.55 11.83
N ILE A 50 19.94 13.45 13.16
CA ILE A 50 19.36 12.38 13.98
C ILE A 50 17.84 12.51 14.02
N ALA A 51 17.33 13.72 14.21
CA ALA A 51 15.90 14.00 14.20
C ALA A 51 15.25 13.65 12.85
N LYS A 52 15.94 13.94 11.73
CA LYS A 52 15.49 13.57 10.38
C LYS A 52 15.50 12.06 10.17
N ALA A 53 16.57 11.37 10.57
CA ALA A 53 16.65 9.91 10.47
C ALA A 53 15.53 9.22 11.28
N MET A 54 15.23 9.72 12.48
CA MET A 54 14.12 9.20 13.29
C MET A 54 12.75 9.42 12.65
N LYS A 55 12.55 10.60 12.04
CA LYS A 55 11.33 10.87 11.26
C LYS A 55 11.21 9.94 10.05
N ASP A 56 12.31 9.68 9.34
CA ASP A 56 12.32 8.79 8.18
C ASP A 56 11.98 7.35 8.58
N VAL A 57 12.53 6.86 9.69
CA VAL A 57 12.22 5.54 10.26
C VAL A 57 10.72 5.40 10.59
N VAL A 58 10.13 6.39 11.26
CA VAL A 58 8.68 6.42 11.55
C VAL A 58 7.85 6.47 10.26
N THR A 59 8.31 7.23 9.27
CA THR A 59 7.65 7.35 7.97
C THR A 59 7.67 6.02 7.21
N LEU A 60 8.79 5.28 7.22
CA LEU A 60 8.88 3.93 6.65
C LEU A 60 7.95 2.95 7.36
N LYS A 61 7.88 2.98 8.69
CA LYS A 61 6.94 2.16 9.46
C LYS A 61 5.49 2.43 9.04
N ASN A 62 5.10 3.71 8.95
CA ASN A 62 3.76 4.09 8.49
C ASN A 62 3.52 3.62 7.05
N CYS A 63 4.49 3.79 6.16
CA CYS A 63 4.39 3.29 4.79
C CYS A 63 4.18 1.78 4.74
N ALA A 64 4.86 1.01 5.60
CA ALA A 64 4.71 -0.43 5.68
C ALA A 64 3.27 -0.83 6.08
N TYR A 65 2.68 -0.16 7.07
CA TYR A 65 1.27 -0.38 7.42
C TYR A 65 0.32 0.00 6.29
N VAL A 66 0.57 1.12 5.60
CA VAL A 66 -0.23 1.55 4.45
C VAL A 66 -0.11 0.56 3.29
N LEU A 67 1.06 -0.04 3.04
CA LEU A 67 1.24 -1.08 2.03
C LEU A 67 0.44 -2.35 2.37
N LEU A 68 0.48 -2.78 3.64
CA LEU A 68 -0.30 -3.93 4.09
C LEU A 68 -1.81 -3.67 3.99
N ALA A 69 -2.28 -2.56 4.56
CA ALA A 69 -3.68 -2.18 4.53
C ALA A 69 -4.17 -1.95 3.09
N GLY A 70 -3.36 -1.27 2.27
CA GLY A 70 -3.61 -1.03 0.85
C GLY A 70 -3.70 -2.33 0.06
N GLY A 71 -2.84 -3.31 0.33
CA GLY A 71 -2.91 -4.65 -0.27
C GLY A 71 -4.22 -5.36 0.04
N ILE A 72 -4.66 -5.35 1.30
CA ILE A 72 -5.95 -5.95 1.72
C ILE A 72 -7.13 -5.23 1.04
N VAL A 73 -7.12 -3.90 1.08
CA VAL A 73 -8.19 -3.07 0.51
C VAL A 73 -8.27 -3.24 -1.02
N ALA A 74 -7.14 -3.32 -1.71
CA ALA A 74 -7.08 -3.58 -3.15
C ALA A 74 -7.64 -4.96 -3.50
N LEU A 75 -7.30 -6.00 -2.74
CA LEU A 75 -7.86 -7.34 -2.91
C LEU A 75 -9.39 -7.33 -2.71
N ALA A 76 -9.89 -6.69 -1.65
CA ALA A 76 -11.32 -6.56 -1.40
C ALA A 76 -12.04 -5.81 -2.53
N ALA A 77 -11.43 -4.73 -3.04
CA ALA A 77 -11.96 -3.96 -4.15
C ALA A 77 -12.11 -4.79 -5.44
N VAL A 78 -11.19 -5.71 -5.71
CA VAL A 78 -11.29 -6.62 -6.87
C VAL A 78 -12.51 -7.54 -6.77
N PHE A 79 -12.78 -8.10 -5.59
CA PHE A 79 -14.00 -8.90 -5.38
C PHE A 79 -15.28 -8.07 -5.56
N LEU A 80 -15.24 -6.80 -5.15
CA LEU A 80 -16.37 -5.87 -5.27
C LEU A 80 -16.50 -5.24 -6.68
N MET A 81 -15.55 -5.47 -7.59
CA MET A 81 -15.54 -4.89 -8.94
C MET A 81 -16.78 -5.27 -9.76
N GLY A 82 -17.39 -6.42 -9.47
CA GLY A 82 -18.65 -6.84 -10.09
C GLY A 82 -19.86 -5.98 -9.69
N LYS A 83 -19.84 -5.39 -8.48
CA LYS A 83 -20.93 -4.60 -7.89
C LYS A 83 -20.69 -3.09 -7.97
N LEU A 84 -19.48 -2.65 -7.66
CA LEU A 84 -19.12 -1.23 -7.47
C LEU A 84 -18.47 -0.58 -8.70
N GLY A 85 -18.19 -1.36 -9.76
CA GLY A 85 -17.69 -0.84 -11.03
C GLY A 85 -16.49 0.09 -10.86
N LYS A 86 -16.63 1.35 -11.28
CA LYS A 86 -15.57 2.37 -11.26
C LYS A 86 -15.03 2.69 -9.86
N ILE A 87 -15.84 2.54 -8.80
CA ILE A 87 -15.39 2.81 -7.43
C ILE A 87 -14.27 1.84 -7.03
N SER A 88 -14.38 0.57 -7.42
CA SER A 88 -13.31 -0.41 -7.16
C SER A 88 -11.98 -0.04 -7.84
N ALA A 89 -12.04 0.54 -9.05
CA ALA A 89 -10.86 0.99 -9.77
C ALA A 89 -10.17 2.16 -9.04
N VAL A 90 -10.94 3.10 -8.51
CA VAL A 90 -10.43 4.22 -7.69
C VAL A 90 -9.77 3.69 -6.41
N ILE A 91 -10.39 2.71 -5.73
CA ILE A 91 -9.83 2.13 -4.51
C ILE A 91 -8.50 1.42 -4.79
N ILE A 92 -8.41 0.65 -5.87
CA ILE A 92 -7.17 -0.04 -6.27
C ILE A 92 -6.08 0.98 -6.62
N LEU A 93 -6.40 2.05 -7.35
CA LEU A 93 -5.45 3.12 -7.64
C LEU A 93 -4.98 3.82 -6.37
N ALA A 94 -5.91 4.19 -5.47
CA ALA A 94 -5.57 4.81 -4.21
C ALA A 94 -4.62 3.93 -3.38
N ALA A 95 -4.89 2.62 -3.31
CA ALA A 95 -4.01 1.68 -2.63
C ALA A 95 -2.58 1.65 -3.22
N GLY A 96 -2.42 1.88 -4.52
CA GLY A 96 -1.10 1.95 -5.16
C GLY A 96 -0.40 3.31 -5.01
N ILE A 97 -1.14 4.41 -4.98
CA ILE A 97 -0.62 5.79 -4.95
C ILE A 97 -0.29 6.24 -3.51
N VAL A 98 -1.13 5.91 -2.53
CA VAL A 98 -0.96 6.41 -1.15
C VAL A 98 0.40 6.04 -0.53
N PRO A 99 0.95 4.82 -0.69
CA PRO A 99 2.29 4.49 -0.21
C PRO A 99 3.40 5.40 -0.76
N ALA A 100 3.26 5.89 -2.00
CA ALA A 100 4.27 6.71 -2.66
C ALA A 100 4.48 8.08 -2.01
N PHE A 101 3.49 8.58 -1.25
CA PHE A 101 3.63 9.81 -0.47
C PHE A 101 4.56 9.64 0.74
N PHE A 102 4.73 8.41 1.24
CA PHE A 102 5.60 8.11 2.36
C PHE A 102 6.99 7.69 1.90
N SER A 103 7.08 6.86 0.85
CA SER A 103 8.35 6.45 0.26
C SER A 103 8.19 6.27 -1.25
N PRO A 104 8.86 7.08 -2.08
CA PRO A 104 8.80 6.94 -3.54
C PRO A 104 9.25 5.55 -4.03
N MET A 105 10.10 4.85 -3.26
CA MET A 105 10.55 3.50 -3.60
C MET A 105 9.40 2.47 -3.59
N SER A 106 8.30 2.74 -2.89
CA SER A 106 7.14 1.84 -2.87
C SER A 106 6.47 1.70 -4.23
N LEU A 107 6.59 2.71 -5.12
CA LEU A 107 6.05 2.68 -6.49
C LEU A 107 6.58 1.50 -7.31
N ALA A 108 7.83 1.10 -7.07
CA ALA A 108 8.44 -0.04 -7.75
C ALA A 108 7.74 -1.37 -7.43
N PHE A 109 6.98 -1.43 -6.33
CA PHE A 109 6.22 -2.61 -5.92
C PHE A 109 4.71 -2.42 -6.14
N THR A 110 4.21 -1.19 -6.08
CA THR A 110 2.79 -0.88 -6.30
C THR A 110 2.42 -0.62 -7.77
N TRP A 111 3.37 -0.56 -8.70
CA TRP A 111 3.07 -0.31 -10.13
C TRP A 111 2.10 -1.33 -10.74
N LEU A 112 2.14 -2.59 -10.30
CA LEU A 112 1.17 -3.62 -10.70
C LEU A 112 -0.25 -3.29 -10.24
N LEU A 113 -0.40 -2.71 -9.05
CA LEU A 113 -1.69 -2.19 -8.57
C LEU A 113 -2.14 -1.00 -9.42
N LEU A 114 -1.23 -0.12 -9.84
CA LEU A 114 -1.57 1.00 -10.70
C LEU A 114 -2.09 0.54 -12.06
N LEU A 115 -1.39 -0.40 -12.70
CA LEU A 115 -1.85 -1.01 -13.96
C LEU A 115 -3.19 -1.74 -13.77
N GLY A 116 -3.32 -2.52 -12.70
CA GLY A 116 -4.57 -3.20 -12.35
C GLY A 116 -5.73 -2.23 -12.17
N GLY A 117 -5.50 -1.10 -11.49
CA GLY A 117 -6.48 -0.04 -11.27
C GLY A 117 -6.87 0.69 -12.55
N ILE A 118 -5.92 0.97 -13.44
CA ILE A 118 -6.22 1.57 -14.75
C ILE A 118 -7.05 0.61 -15.60
N LEU A 119 -6.65 -0.67 -15.70
CA LEU A 119 -7.43 -1.67 -16.44
C LEU A 119 -8.81 -1.90 -15.83
N ALA A 120 -8.97 -1.75 -14.52
CA ALA A 120 -10.25 -1.88 -13.83
C ALA A 120 -11.31 -0.87 -14.33
N PHE A 121 -10.91 0.33 -14.79
CA PHE A 121 -11.86 1.30 -15.37
C PHE A 121 -12.53 0.80 -16.66
N PHE A 122 -11.87 -0.08 -17.40
CA PHE A 122 -12.40 -0.64 -18.65
C PHE A 122 -13.24 -1.90 -18.43
N VAL A 123 -13.33 -2.39 -17.19
CA VAL A 123 -14.17 -3.54 -16.85
C VAL A 123 -15.63 -3.09 -16.74
N LYS A 124 -16.47 -3.51 -17.70
CA LYS A 124 -17.92 -3.31 -17.60
C LYS A 124 -18.50 -4.11 -16.44
N PRO A 125 -19.35 -3.53 -15.58
CA PRO A 125 -20.10 -4.28 -14.57
C PRO A 125 -21.04 -5.29 -15.24
N LYS A 126 -21.29 -6.43 -14.60
CA LYS A 126 -22.31 -7.37 -15.09
C LYS A 126 -23.63 -6.77 -14.64
N VAL A 127 -24.34 -6.11 -15.53
CA VAL A 127 -25.70 -5.63 -15.24
C VAL A 127 -26.52 -6.89 -14.96
N GLN A 128 -26.88 -7.11 -13.70
CA GLN A 128 -27.97 -8.02 -13.39
C GLN A 128 -29.21 -7.34 -13.96
N ALA A 129 -29.79 -7.94 -15.00
CA ALA A 129 -31.10 -7.53 -15.46
C ALA A 129 -32.03 -7.64 -14.25
N VAL A 130 -32.45 -6.50 -13.72
CA VAL A 130 -33.57 -6.44 -12.79
C VAL A 130 -34.73 -7.00 -13.60
N GLN A 131 -35.06 -8.27 -13.35
CA GLN A 131 -36.34 -8.82 -13.80
C GLN A 131 -37.39 -8.01 -13.03
N ALA A 132 -37.92 -6.98 -13.69
CA ALA A 132 -39.11 -6.30 -13.25
C ALA A 132 -40.25 -7.30 -13.44
N GLU A 133 -40.70 -7.90 -12.34
CA GLU A 133 -42.02 -8.54 -12.23
C GLU A 133 -43.12 -7.47 -12.18
#